data_AF-A0A2P4SSI2-F1
#
_entry.id   AF-A0A2P4SSI2-F1
#
_cell.length_a   1.000
_cell.length_b   1.000
_cell.length_c   1.000
_cell.angle_alpha   90.00
_cell.angle_beta   90.00
_cell.angle_gamma   90.00
#
_symmetry.space_group_name_H-M   'P 1'
#
loop_
_entity.id
_entity.type
_entity.pdbx_description
1 polymer ?
#
loop_
_entity_poly.entity_id
_entity_poly.type
_entity_poly.pdbx_seq_one_letter_code
_entity_poly.pdbx_strand_id
1 'polypeptide(L)'
;LKEQAADSILVLEGALKLNKDLYVHTIRTLDLLAMEPGMVNGETESSTAGLKISAEEIQCQVCYDLGAIYFQQGATNAALHENAKEKFFKTKELIAKIGSSSLHCTIDEKRLAGYCQACGVLTSSDDDASQQTTPYNQIHNCMKSGNYQDLVKIFLEDNLALSLPVQFRQSVLRELFQKAQQGNDALDEICFKICVCNTVCDVLQGQIIDIQFCQLFLKPNKEKIDFLLEVCSRSINLETASESLKRKMAAFLKNLCLGLEDLQLVFMISSHELFIKLLKDDERKLLVDQMRKRSLRINLSTKPVTSFYDIPASASVNIGQLEHQLILSVDPWRIRQILIELHGMTSERQFWTISNKWEVPNVYGNVILGIKDNLTRDLVYILMAKGLHCCAIKDFVHAKQLFAACLELVTEFSPKLRQVMLNEMLLLDIYTHEAGAGAAGERPPSDLISRVRGYLEMRVPDIPLRQVIAEECVAFLLNWRENEYLTMQVPLPLVQTNPYVK
;
A
#
# COMPACT_ATOMS: atom_id res chain seq x y z
N LEU A 1 45.62 -18.57 0.31
CA LEU A 1 44.33 -19.18 0.68
C LEU A 1 43.54 -19.68 -0.54
N LYS A 2 43.11 -18.85 -1.51
CA LYS A 2 42.41 -19.35 -2.72
C LYS A 2 43.28 -20.25 -3.62
N GLU A 3 44.54 -19.89 -3.86
CA GLU A 3 45.47 -20.73 -4.65
C GLU A 3 45.80 -22.05 -3.95
N GLN A 4 46.03 -21.99 -2.62
CA GLN A 4 46.23 -23.17 -1.79
C GLN A 4 45.03 -24.15 -1.82
N ALA A 5 43.80 -23.66 -2.04
CA ALA A 5 42.63 -24.51 -2.18
C ALA A 5 42.62 -25.28 -3.51
N ALA A 6 43.08 -24.66 -4.61
CA ALA A 6 43.22 -25.34 -5.90
C ALA A 6 44.34 -26.40 -5.85
N ASP A 7 45.47 -26.07 -5.23
CA ASP A 7 46.57 -27.02 -5.03
C ASP A 7 46.13 -28.20 -4.14
N SER A 8 45.34 -27.95 -3.10
CA SER A 8 44.79 -29.01 -2.24
C SER A 8 43.84 -29.94 -3.01
N ILE A 9 43.00 -29.40 -3.90
CA ILE A 9 42.11 -30.21 -4.75
C ILE A 9 42.94 -31.11 -5.68
N LEU A 10 44.00 -30.58 -6.31
CA LEU A 10 44.89 -31.37 -7.16
C LEU A 10 45.60 -32.50 -6.39
N VAL A 11 46.02 -32.23 -5.16
CA VAL A 11 46.61 -33.26 -4.28
C VAL A 11 45.59 -34.35 -3.94
N LEU A 12 44.35 -33.98 -3.61
CA LEU A 12 43.28 -34.93 -3.32
C LEU A 12 42.88 -35.75 -4.56
N GLU A 13 42.79 -35.13 -5.73
CA GLU A 13 42.56 -35.83 -7.01
C GLU A 13 43.73 -36.77 -7.35
N GLY A 14 44.96 -36.39 -7.00
CA GLY A 14 46.14 -37.25 -7.08
C GLY A 14 46.06 -38.45 -6.13
N ALA A 15 45.59 -38.24 -4.90
CA ALA A 15 45.41 -39.29 -3.90
C ALA A 15 44.37 -40.34 -4.33
N LEU A 16 43.35 -39.96 -5.10
CA LEU A 16 42.38 -40.91 -5.69
C LEU A 16 43.01 -41.89 -6.69
N LYS A 17 44.19 -41.60 -7.25
CA LYS A 17 44.90 -42.48 -8.19
C LYS A 17 45.78 -43.52 -7.49
N LEU A 18 45.88 -43.47 -6.16
CA LEU A 18 46.62 -44.45 -5.37
C LEU A 18 45.84 -45.77 -5.32
N ASN A 19 46.43 -46.81 -5.91
CA ASN A 19 45.92 -48.19 -5.90
C ASN A 19 46.71 -49.10 -4.95
N LYS A 20 47.50 -48.52 -4.05
CA LYS A 20 48.34 -49.25 -3.10
C LYS A 20 47.91 -48.92 -1.68
N ASP A 21 47.89 -49.94 -0.83
CA ASP A 21 47.68 -49.76 0.60
C ASP A 21 48.83 -48.95 1.21
N LEU A 22 48.49 -48.03 2.11
CA LEU A 22 49.49 -47.23 2.82
C LEU A 22 49.77 -47.84 4.19
N TYR A 23 51.03 -47.76 4.60
CA TYR A 23 51.46 -48.20 5.92
C TYR A 23 51.88 -46.98 6.71
N VAL A 24 51.19 -46.72 7.82
CA VAL A 24 51.52 -45.62 8.73
C VAL A 24 52.35 -46.17 9.88
N HIS A 25 53.64 -45.82 9.89
CA HIS A 25 54.54 -46.21 10.96
C HIS A 25 54.29 -45.34 12.20
N THR A 26 53.94 -46.00 13.31
CA THR A 26 53.88 -45.42 14.65
C THR A 26 55.25 -45.50 15.34
N ILE A 27 55.45 -44.75 16.43
CA ILE A 27 56.71 -44.77 17.24
C ILE A 27 57.13 -46.20 17.61
N ARG A 28 56.16 -47.07 17.97
CA ARG A 28 56.42 -48.49 18.27
C ARG A 28 56.93 -49.31 17.09
N THR A 29 56.50 -48.99 15.88
CA THR A 29 56.94 -49.69 14.65
C THR A 29 58.27 -49.16 14.13
N LEU A 30 58.61 -47.90 14.41
CA LEU A 30 59.93 -47.33 14.15
C LEU A 30 61.00 -47.94 15.08
N ASP A 31 60.67 -48.19 16.35
CA ASP A 31 61.56 -48.89 17.29
C ASP A 31 61.86 -50.34 16.84
N LEU A 32 60.87 -51.03 16.25
CA LEU A 32 61.02 -52.39 15.70
C LEU A 32 61.87 -52.39 14.42
N LEU A 33 61.68 -51.42 13.53
CA LEU A 33 62.47 -51.28 12.31
C LEU A 33 63.93 -50.89 12.59
N ALA A 34 64.19 -50.15 13.68
CA ALA A 34 65.54 -49.80 14.11
C ALA A 34 66.34 -50.99 14.68
N MET A 35 65.67 -52.08 15.08
CA MET A 35 66.32 -53.29 15.60
C MET A 35 66.70 -54.32 14.52
N GLU A 36 66.17 -54.23 13.29
CA GLU A 36 66.57 -55.12 12.20
C GLU A 36 67.78 -54.57 11.41
N PRO A 37 68.93 -55.27 11.36
CA PRO A 37 70.18 -54.75 10.76
C PRO A 37 70.17 -54.59 9.23
N GLY A 38 69.02 -54.75 8.56
CA GLY A 38 68.91 -54.82 7.09
C GLY A 38 68.20 -53.65 6.41
N MET A 39 67.45 -52.80 7.13
CA MET A 39 66.64 -51.73 6.53
C MET A 39 67.29 -50.33 6.58
N VAL A 40 68.62 -50.26 6.67
CA VAL A 40 69.36 -48.99 6.86
C VAL A 40 69.48 -48.15 5.56
N ASN A 41 69.08 -48.70 4.40
CA ASN A 41 69.22 -48.04 3.10
C ASN A 41 67.92 -47.40 2.58
N GLY A 42 67.26 -46.55 3.36
CA GLY A 42 66.29 -45.56 2.84
C GLY A 42 65.01 -46.07 2.17
N GLU A 43 64.78 -47.38 2.07
CA GLU A 43 63.55 -47.96 1.54
C GLU A 43 62.48 -48.14 2.63
N THR A 44 62.09 -47.04 3.29
CA THR A 44 60.93 -47.07 4.20
C THR A 44 59.59 -47.10 3.45
N GLU A 45 59.58 -46.79 2.15
CA GLU A 45 58.38 -46.77 1.30
C GLU A 45 57.79 -48.16 1.01
N SER A 46 58.58 -49.24 1.15
CA SER A 46 58.14 -50.63 0.93
C SER A 46 57.87 -51.41 2.22
N SER A 47 58.02 -50.77 3.38
CA SER A 47 57.88 -51.42 4.69
C SER A 47 56.40 -51.65 5.04
N THR A 48 56.01 -52.92 5.19
CA THR A 48 54.67 -53.35 5.62
C THR A 48 54.50 -53.38 7.15
N ALA A 49 55.51 -52.94 7.91
CA ALA A 49 55.54 -53.02 9.37
C ALA A 49 54.60 -52.01 10.07
N GLY A 50 54.09 -51.01 9.35
CA GLY A 50 53.19 -49.98 9.88
C GLY A 50 51.72 -50.42 9.97
N LEU A 51 50.87 -49.54 10.54
CA LEU A 51 49.41 -49.71 10.49
C LEU A 51 48.95 -49.63 9.04
N LYS A 52 48.36 -50.71 8.55
CA LYS A 52 47.85 -50.80 7.18
C LYS A 52 46.54 -50.01 7.07
N ILE A 53 46.53 -48.98 6.23
CA ILE A 53 45.33 -48.28 5.77
C ILE A 53 45.05 -48.75 4.35
N SER A 54 43.84 -49.27 4.12
CA SER A 54 43.50 -49.76 2.78
C SER A 54 43.38 -48.59 1.80
N ALA A 55 43.73 -48.84 0.54
CA ALA A 55 43.51 -47.84 -0.52
C ALA A 55 42.02 -47.43 -0.59
N GLU A 56 41.11 -48.35 -0.28
CA GLU A 56 39.66 -48.14 -0.29
C GLU A 56 39.21 -47.17 0.81
N GLU A 57 39.78 -47.24 2.03
CA GLU A 57 39.49 -46.32 3.13
C GLU A 57 39.92 -44.88 2.78
N ILE A 58 41.10 -44.72 2.20
CA ILE A 58 41.62 -43.42 1.76
C ILE A 58 40.75 -42.86 0.63
N GLN A 59 40.46 -43.69 -0.38
CA GLN A 59 39.59 -43.27 -1.49
C GLN A 59 38.20 -42.90 -1.00
N CYS A 60 37.66 -43.57 0.01
CA CYS A 60 36.36 -43.30 0.58
C CYS A 60 36.31 -41.90 1.23
N GLN A 61 37.28 -41.59 2.10
CA GLN A 61 37.40 -40.30 2.77
C GLN A 61 37.68 -39.17 1.76
N VAL A 62 38.61 -39.39 0.83
CA VAL A 62 38.96 -38.39 -0.19
C VAL A 62 37.78 -38.12 -1.14
N CYS A 63 37.00 -39.15 -1.51
CA CYS A 63 35.77 -38.95 -2.29
C CYS A 63 34.72 -38.13 -1.52
N TYR A 64 34.58 -38.36 -0.22
CA TYR A 64 33.64 -37.61 0.61
C TYR A 64 34.02 -36.12 0.69
N ASP A 65 35.31 -35.84 0.93
CA ASP A 65 35.83 -34.48 1.07
C ASP A 65 35.83 -33.73 -0.27
N LEU A 66 36.27 -34.37 -1.37
CA LEU A 66 36.17 -33.79 -2.71
C LEU A 66 34.72 -33.56 -3.13
N GLY A 67 33.81 -34.49 -2.81
CA GLY A 67 32.38 -34.33 -3.03
C GLY A 67 31.84 -33.09 -2.34
N ALA A 68 32.20 -32.88 -1.06
CA ALA A 68 31.80 -31.70 -0.30
C ALA A 68 32.35 -30.40 -0.90
N ILE A 69 33.60 -30.39 -1.36
CA ILE A 69 34.22 -29.22 -2.01
C ILE A 69 33.52 -28.90 -3.33
N TYR A 70 33.34 -29.88 -4.22
CA TYR A 70 32.66 -29.66 -5.50
C TYR A 70 31.19 -29.26 -5.30
N PHE A 71 30.52 -29.80 -4.28
CA PHE A 71 29.14 -29.42 -3.95
C PHE A 71 29.03 -27.95 -3.55
N GLN A 72 29.97 -27.45 -2.75
CA GLN A 72 30.03 -26.03 -2.38
C GLN A 72 30.36 -25.13 -3.59
N GLN A 73 31.28 -25.56 -4.46
CA GLN A 73 31.65 -24.82 -5.67
C GLN A 73 30.56 -24.85 -6.76
N GLY A 74 29.66 -25.83 -6.70
CA GLY A 74 28.57 -26.00 -7.66
C GLY A 74 27.58 -24.81 -7.70
N ALA A 75 27.47 -24.04 -6.62
CA ALA A 75 26.71 -22.78 -6.60
C ALA A 75 27.18 -21.76 -7.66
N THR A 76 28.44 -21.87 -8.10
CA THR A 76 29.06 -21.05 -9.16
C THR A 76 29.15 -21.75 -10.52
N ASN A 77 29.16 -23.08 -10.56
CA ASN A 77 29.26 -23.85 -11.81
C ASN A 77 28.48 -25.17 -11.71
N ALA A 78 27.38 -25.26 -12.46
CA ALA A 78 26.46 -26.41 -12.42
C ALA A 78 27.12 -27.75 -12.77
N ALA A 79 28.14 -27.77 -13.63
CA ALA A 79 28.86 -29.00 -14.00
C ALA A 79 29.60 -29.65 -12.81
N LEU A 80 29.96 -28.86 -11.78
CA LEU A 80 30.61 -29.38 -10.58
C LEU A 80 29.64 -30.15 -9.67
N HIS A 81 28.32 -29.94 -9.80
CA HIS A 81 27.34 -30.76 -9.08
C HIS A 81 27.30 -32.20 -9.60
N GLU A 82 27.58 -32.44 -10.89
CA GLU A 82 27.72 -33.80 -11.44
C GLU A 82 28.97 -34.49 -10.91
N ASN A 83 30.09 -33.78 -10.86
CA ASN A 83 31.31 -34.30 -10.24
C ASN A 83 31.10 -34.60 -8.75
N ALA A 84 30.43 -33.72 -8.01
CA ALA A 84 30.07 -33.95 -6.61
C ALA A 84 29.20 -35.20 -6.44
N LYS A 85 28.20 -35.39 -7.32
CA LYS A 85 27.35 -36.59 -7.36
C LYS A 85 28.18 -37.85 -7.53
N GLU A 86 29.03 -37.90 -8.56
CA GLU A 86 29.89 -39.07 -8.80
C GLU A 86 30.71 -39.43 -7.55
N LYS A 87 31.32 -38.43 -6.89
CA LYS A 87 32.12 -38.67 -5.69
C LYS A 87 31.29 -39.16 -4.50
N PHE A 88 30.13 -38.57 -4.22
CA PHE A 88 29.27 -39.03 -3.12
C PHE A 88 28.69 -40.43 -3.34
N PHE A 89 28.30 -40.77 -4.58
CA PHE A 89 27.83 -42.13 -4.90
C PHE A 89 28.97 -43.15 -4.78
N LYS A 90 30.18 -42.80 -5.23
CA LYS A 90 31.37 -43.63 -5.04
C LYS A 90 31.71 -43.81 -3.55
N THR A 91 31.58 -42.77 -2.73
CA THR A 91 31.71 -42.87 -1.26
C THR A 91 30.68 -43.85 -0.68
N LYS A 92 29.42 -43.77 -1.11
CA LYS A 92 28.36 -44.68 -0.64
C LYS A 92 28.65 -46.15 -1.01
N GLU A 93 29.18 -46.41 -2.20
CA GLU A 93 29.61 -47.74 -2.62
C GLU A 93 30.81 -48.26 -1.81
N LEU A 94 31.79 -47.39 -1.54
CA LEU A 94 32.99 -47.75 -0.77
C LEU A 94 32.66 -48.02 0.69
N ILE A 95 31.75 -47.26 1.32
CA ILE A 95 31.25 -47.54 2.67
C ILE A 95 30.63 -48.94 2.74
N ALA A 96 29.82 -49.31 1.75
CA ALA A 96 29.18 -50.63 1.70
C ALA A 96 30.19 -51.78 1.54
N LYS A 97 31.35 -51.53 0.90
CA LYS A 97 32.43 -52.51 0.72
C LYS A 97 33.35 -52.65 1.93
N ILE A 98 33.67 -51.53 2.61
CA ILE A 98 34.61 -51.50 3.74
C ILE A 98 33.96 -52.07 5.02
N GLY A 99 32.64 -51.92 5.17
CA GLY A 99 31.89 -52.45 6.32
C GLY A 99 32.26 -51.79 7.66
N SER A 100 31.81 -52.39 8.78
CA SER A 100 31.97 -51.85 10.15
C SER A 100 33.41 -51.88 10.68
N SER A 101 34.38 -52.33 9.88
CA SER A 101 35.79 -52.52 10.27
C SER A 101 36.69 -51.31 9.98
N SER A 102 36.15 -50.19 9.51
CA SER A 102 36.98 -49.02 9.20
C SER A 102 37.50 -48.32 10.45
N LEU A 103 38.81 -48.25 10.62
CA LEU A 103 39.47 -47.60 11.77
C LEU A 103 39.88 -46.16 11.46
N HIS A 104 39.97 -45.80 10.18
CA HIS A 104 40.59 -44.55 9.71
C HIS A 104 39.69 -43.68 8.81
N CYS A 105 38.44 -44.10 8.59
CA CYS A 105 37.45 -43.37 7.80
C CYS A 105 36.38 -42.78 8.73
N THR A 106 36.18 -41.47 8.70
CA THR A 106 35.20 -40.78 9.56
C THR A 106 34.15 -40.08 8.71
N ILE A 107 33.19 -40.85 8.20
CA ILE A 107 32.11 -40.32 7.35
C ILE A 107 30.82 -40.25 8.15
N ASP A 108 30.18 -39.08 8.11
CA ASP A 108 28.81 -38.92 8.61
C ASP A 108 27.82 -39.41 7.54
N GLU A 109 27.31 -40.62 7.74
CA GLU A 109 26.34 -41.26 6.84
C GLU A 109 25.04 -40.45 6.68
N LYS A 110 24.58 -39.74 7.72
CA LYS A 110 23.37 -38.91 7.64
C LYS A 110 23.61 -37.70 6.75
N ARG A 111 24.78 -37.07 6.88
CA ARG A 111 25.17 -35.95 6.04
C ARG A 111 25.44 -36.38 4.59
N LEU A 112 26.05 -37.54 4.39
CA LEU A 112 26.22 -38.13 3.04
C LEU A 112 24.87 -38.41 2.38
N ALA A 113 23.91 -38.97 3.10
CA ALA A 113 22.56 -39.21 2.57
C ALA A 113 21.89 -37.89 2.11
N GLY A 114 22.04 -36.83 2.90
CA GLY A 114 21.57 -35.48 2.53
C GLY A 114 22.25 -34.94 1.27
N TYR A 115 23.57 -35.09 1.15
CA TYR A 115 24.30 -34.67 -0.05
C TYR A 115 23.89 -35.47 -1.31
N CYS A 116 23.73 -36.78 -1.20
CA CYS A 116 23.28 -37.62 -2.31
C CYS A 116 21.87 -37.21 -2.79
N GLN A 117 20.96 -36.93 -1.85
CA GLN A 117 19.61 -36.45 -2.18
C GLN A 117 19.66 -35.08 -2.87
N ALA A 118 20.43 -34.14 -2.34
CA ALA A 118 20.58 -32.81 -2.92
C ALA A 118 21.19 -32.88 -4.33
N CYS A 119 22.26 -33.66 -4.53
CA CYS A 119 22.84 -33.89 -5.85
C CYS A 119 21.84 -34.54 -6.82
N GLY A 120 20.99 -35.47 -6.35
CA GLY A 120 19.93 -36.06 -7.16
C GLY A 120 18.93 -35.03 -7.71
N VAL A 121 18.59 -34.01 -6.91
CA VAL A 121 17.69 -32.91 -7.31
C VAL A 121 18.36 -31.88 -8.23
N LEU A 122 19.65 -31.64 -8.01
CA LEU A 122 20.43 -30.64 -8.75
C LEU A 122 20.87 -31.14 -10.14
N THR A 123 21.09 -32.45 -10.30
CA THR A 123 21.66 -33.07 -11.52
C THR A 123 20.69 -33.94 -12.32
N SER A 124 19.39 -33.98 -11.97
CA SER A 124 18.42 -34.78 -12.72
C SER A 124 18.30 -34.25 -14.16
N SER A 125 18.89 -34.99 -15.12
CA SER A 125 18.45 -35.03 -16.51
C SER A 125 17.11 -35.74 -16.59
N ASP A 126 16.25 -35.34 -17.53
CA ASP A 126 14.83 -35.69 -17.63
C ASP A 126 14.48 -37.19 -17.82
N ASP A 127 15.42 -38.13 -17.71
CA ASP A 127 15.25 -39.51 -18.20
C ASP A 127 15.04 -40.63 -17.15
N ASP A 128 15.10 -40.38 -15.83
CA ASP A 128 14.89 -41.45 -14.84
C ASP A 128 13.52 -41.37 -14.12
N ALA A 129 12.48 -41.89 -14.80
CA ALA A 129 11.09 -41.95 -14.33
C ALA A 129 10.80 -42.95 -13.19
N SER A 130 11.79 -43.40 -12.42
CA SER A 130 11.64 -44.55 -11.50
C SER A 130 11.92 -44.31 -10.00
N GLN A 131 12.21 -43.08 -9.57
CA GLN A 131 12.35 -42.78 -8.13
C GLN A 131 11.10 -42.11 -7.58
N GLN A 132 10.52 -42.69 -6.51
CA GLN A 132 9.43 -42.10 -5.73
C GLN A 132 9.71 -40.61 -5.49
N THR A 133 8.90 -39.75 -6.09
CA THR A 133 9.09 -38.31 -6.04
C THR A 133 8.78 -37.82 -4.64
N THR A 134 9.82 -37.57 -3.84
CA THR A 134 9.65 -36.89 -2.55
C THR A 134 8.96 -35.53 -2.78
N PRO A 135 8.14 -35.03 -1.84
CA PRO A 135 7.43 -33.76 -2.01
C PRO A 135 8.38 -32.58 -2.31
N TYR A 136 9.62 -32.65 -1.83
CA TYR A 136 10.69 -31.70 -2.17
C TYR A 136 11.07 -31.73 -3.66
N ASN A 137 11.19 -32.93 -4.26
CA ASN A 137 11.51 -33.07 -5.68
C ASN A 137 10.37 -32.53 -6.55
N GLN A 138 9.11 -32.76 -6.14
CA GLN A 138 7.95 -32.25 -6.86
C GLN A 138 7.92 -30.72 -6.86
N ILE A 139 8.13 -30.09 -5.70
CA ILE A 139 8.18 -28.63 -5.56
C ILE A 139 9.32 -28.03 -6.40
N HIS A 140 10.50 -28.63 -6.35
CA HIS A 140 11.65 -28.17 -7.14
C HIS A 140 11.42 -28.34 -8.65
N ASN A 141 10.79 -29.44 -9.08
CA ASN A 141 10.41 -29.65 -10.47
C ASN A 141 9.36 -28.63 -10.93
N CYS A 142 8.38 -28.28 -10.10
CA CYS A 142 7.41 -27.20 -10.39
C CYS A 142 8.11 -25.84 -10.53
N MET A 143 9.08 -25.54 -9.66
CA MET A 143 9.87 -24.30 -9.69
C MET A 143 10.77 -24.20 -10.94
N LYS A 144 11.29 -25.33 -11.44
CA LYS A 144 12.08 -25.40 -12.68
C LYS A 144 11.21 -25.33 -13.95
N SER A 145 10.08 -26.04 -13.97
CA SER A 145 9.19 -26.14 -15.12
C SER A 145 8.26 -24.94 -15.31
N GLY A 146 8.13 -24.05 -14.31
CA GLY A 146 7.23 -22.90 -14.36
C GLY A 146 5.76 -23.26 -14.14
N ASN A 147 5.45 -24.48 -13.72
CA ASN A 147 4.09 -24.95 -13.43
C ASN A 147 3.64 -24.51 -12.01
N TYR A 148 3.48 -23.20 -11.83
CA TYR A 148 3.18 -22.60 -10.53
C TYR A 148 1.78 -22.92 -9.98
N GLN A 149 0.84 -23.31 -10.83
CA GLN A 149 -0.51 -23.72 -10.38
C GLN A 149 -0.48 -25.04 -9.62
N ASP A 150 0.36 -25.99 -10.04
CA ASP A 150 0.51 -27.26 -9.33
C ASP A 150 1.27 -27.08 -8.01
N LEU A 151 2.18 -26.09 -7.94
CA LEU A 151 2.80 -25.68 -6.69
C LEU A 151 1.77 -25.24 -5.64
N VAL A 152 0.77 -24.44 -6.03
CA VAL A 152 -0.31 -24.03 -5.12
C VAL A 152 -1.11 -25.23 -4.63
N LYS A 153 -1.41 -26.20 -5.50
CA LYS A 153 -2.13 -27.43 -5.11
C LYS A 153 -1.35 -28.24 -4.07
N ILE A 154 -0.04 -28.42 -4.28
CA ILE A 154 0.83 -29.12 -3.32
C ILE A 154 0.79 -28.45 -1.94
N PHE A 155 0.83 -27.12 -1.88
CA PHE A 155 0.75 -26.39 -0.61
C PHE A 155 -0.63 -26.49 0.06
N LEU A 156 -1.72 -26.53 -0.73
CA LEU A 156 -3.07 -26.75 -0.21
C LEU A 156 -3.23 -28.15 0.40
N GLU A 157 -2.69 -29.18 -0.27
CA GLU A 157 -2.70 -30.56 0.24
C GLU A 157 -1.82 -30.70 1.49
N ASP A 158 -0.65 -30.06 1.48
CA ASP A 158 0.26 -30.11 2.63
C ASP A 158 -0.26 -29.35 3.86
N ASN A 159 -1.19 -28.40 3.70
CA ASN A 159 -1.84 -27.77 4.86
C ASN A 159 -2.66 -28.76 5.70
N LEU A 160 -3.10 -29.88 5.12
CA LEU A 160 -3.73 -30.99 5.84
C LEU A 160 -2.70 -31.99 6.36
N ALA A 161 -1.69 -32.33 5.56
CA ALA A 161 -0.70 -33.35 5.90
C ALA A 161 0.37 -32.86 6.90
N LEU A 162 0.67 -31.56 6.90
CA LEU A 162 1.72 -30.91 7.69
C LEU A 162 3.09 -31.62 7.56
N SER A 163 3.41 -32.07 6.35
CA SER A 163 4.61 -32.86 6.08
C SER A 163 5.84 -32.00 5.75
N LEU A 164 5.64 -30.79 5.20
CA LEU A 164 6.73 -29.89 4.85
C LEU A 164 7.19 -29.04 6.05
N PRO A 165 8.51 -28.93 6.28
CA PRO A 165 9.07 -28.00 7.24
C PRO A 165 8.75 -26.54 6.89
N VAL A 166 8.41 -25.76 7.91
CA VAL A 166 8.11 -24.32 7.77
C VAL A 166 9.26 -23.54 7.12
N GLN A 167 10.51 -23.87 7.47
CA GLN A 167 11.69 -23.22 6.89
C GLN A 167 11.79 -23.41 5.37
N PHE A 168 11.41 -24.60 4.88
CA PHE A 168 11.40 -24.88 3.45
C PHE A 168 10.29 -24.11 2.74
N ARG A 169 9.08 -24.09 3.31
CA ARG A 169 7.95 -23.30 2.80
C ARG A 169 8.28 -21.80 2.70
N GLN A 170 8.96 -21.26 3.70
CA GLN A 170 9.42 -19.87 3.69
C GLN A 170 10.52 -19.62 2.65
N SER A 171 11.45 -20.56 2.46
CA SER A 171 12.50 -20.45 1.44
C SER A 171 11.90 -20.36 0.03
N VAL A 172 10.92 -21.22 -0.28
CA VAL A 172 10.21 -21.21 -1.57
C VAL A 172 9.49 -19.89 -1.80
N LEU A 173 8.78 -19.38 -0.78
CA LEU A 173 8.08 -18.09 -0.88
C LEU A 173 9.05 -16.92 -1.13
N ARG A 174 10.22 -16.90 -0.46
CA ARG A 174 11.25 -15.87 -0.68
C ARG A 174 11.82 -15.93 -2.09
N GLU A 175 12.08 -17.12 -2.61
CA GLU A 175 12.56 -17.29 -3.99
C GLU A 175 11.53 -16.77 -5.01
N LEU A 176 10.24 -17.04 -4.80
CA LEU A 176 9.17 -16.54 -5.66
C LEU A 176 9.05 -15.03 -5.61
N PHE A 177 9.11 -14.41 -4.43
CA PHE A 177 9.11 -12.95 -4.33
C PHE A 177 10.31 -12.32 -5.01
N GLN A 178 11.50 -12.94 -4.91
CA GLN A 178 12.69 -12.47 -5.61
C GLN A 178 12.50 -12.54 -7.13
N LYS A 179 11.91 -13.62 -7.64
CA LYS A 179 11.59 -13.77 -9.08
C LYS A 179 10.52 -12.79 -9.55
N ALA A 180 9.51 -12.51 -8.73
CA ALA A 180 8.47 -11.52 -9.04
C ALA A 180 9.07 -10.11 -9.13
N GLN A 181 9.91 -9.72 -8.17
CA GLN A 181 10.62 -8.43 -8.15
C GLN A 181 11.57 -8.22 -9.35
N GLN A 182 11.98 -9.31 -10.01
CA GLN A 182 12.79 -9.25 -11.23
C GLN A 182 11.97 -8.96 -12.51
N GLY A 183 10.65 -8.71 -12.39
CA GLY A 183 9.81 -8.21 -13.47
C GLY A 183 8.82 -9.21 -14.07
N ASN A 184 8.42 -10.23 -13.30
CA ASN A 184 7.39 -11.19 -13.75
C ASN A 184 6.12 -11.04 -12.92
N ASP A 185 5.27 -10.10 -13.32
CA ASP A 185 4.02 -9.75 -12.62
C ASP A 185 3.03 -10.92 -12.53
N ALA A 186 3.11 -11.91 -13.43
CA ALA A 186 2.28 -13.12 -13.35
C ALA A 186 2.58 -13.97 -12.09
N LEU A 187 3.75 -13.78 -11.48
CA LEU A 187 4.12 -14.43 -10.23
C LEU A 187 3.50 -13.75 -9.01
N ASP A 188 3.02 -12.51 -9.09
CA ASP A 188 2.47 -11.81 -7.92
C ASP A 188 1.21 -12.51 -7.37
N GLU A 189 0.34 -12.99 -8.27
CA GLU A 189 -0.84 -13.76 -7.89
C GLU A 189 -0.45 -15.09 -7.21
N ILE A 190 0.58 -15.76 -7.75
CA ILE A 190 1.10 -17.01 -7.18
C ILE A 190 1.76 -16.76 -5.82
N CYS A 191 2.57 -15.71 -5.69
CA CYS A 191 3.20 -15.30 -4.44
C CYS A 191 2.15 -15.02 -3.38
N PHE A 192 1.07 -14.33 -3.75
CA PHE A 192 -0.09 -14.13 -2.88
C PHE A 192 -0.71 -15.46 -2.44
N LYS A 193 -1.01 -16.35 -3.40
CA LYS A 193 -1.64 -17.65 -3.10
C LYS A 193 -0.81 -18.50 -2.13
N ILE A 194 0.51 -18.55 -2.34
CA ILE A 194 1.43 -19.32 -1.49
C ILE A 194 1.63 -18.62 -0.13
N CYS A 195 1.69 -17.28 -0.09
CA CYS A 195 1.73 -16.52 1.14
C CYS A 195 0.51 -16.80 2.03
N VAL A 196 -0.69 -16.86 1.43
CA VAL A 196 -1.92 -17.25 2.12
C VAL A 196 -1.85 -18.69 2.63
N CYS A 197 -1.39 -19.64 1.82
CA CYS A 197 -1.24 -21.03 2.24
C CYS A 197 -0.29 -21.19 3.44
N ASN A 198 0.85 -20.48 3.41
CA ASN A 198 1.81 -20.46 4.51
C ASN A 198 1.22 -19.82 5.76
N THR A 199 0.56 -18.67 5.62
CA THR A 199 -0.07 -17.98 6.75
C THR A 199 -1.11 -18.85 7.44
N VAL A 200 -1.96 -19.54 6.67
CA VAL A 200 -2.96 -20.45 7.23
C VAL A 200 -2.28 -21.62 7.96
N CYS A 201 -1.22 -22.19 7.39
CA CYS A 201 -0.45 -23.25 8.05
C CYS A 201 0.19 -22.77 9.36
N ASP A 202 0.81 -21.58 9.34
CA ASP A 202 1.42 -20.94 10.51
C ASP A 202 0.39 -20.71 11.61
N VAL A 203 -0.81 -20.21 11.27
CA VAL A 203 -1.93 -20.04 12.20
C VAL A 203 -2.36 -21.37 12.83
N LEU A 204 -2.49 -22.44 12.04
CA LEU A 204 -2.86 -23.77 12.54
C LEU A 204 -1.80 -24.34 13.50
N GLN A 205 -0.52 -24.17 13.15
CA GLN A 205 0.61 -24.55 14.00
C GLN A 205 0.75 -23.65 15.23
N GLY A 206 0.16 -22.44 15.22
CA GLY A 206 0.22 -21.45 16.31
C GLY A 206 1.45 -20.55 16.25
N GLN A 207 2.02 -20.37 15.07
CA GLN A 207 3.10 -19.45 14.77
C GLN A 207 2.57 -18.04 14.49
N ILE A 208 3.48 -17.07 14.43
CA ILE A 208 3.17 -15.65 14.17
C ILE A 208 2.91 -15.46 12.67
N ILE A 209 1.98 -14.55 12.34
CA ILE A 209 1.67 -14.17 10.95
C ILE A 209 2.81 -13.33 10.38
N ASP A 210 3.27 -13.68 9.19
CA ASP A 210 4.36 -13.01 8.50
C ASP A 210 3.98 -11.60 8.01
N ILE A 211 4.96 -10.70 7.92
CA ILE A 211 4.70 -9.29 7.57
C ILE A 211 4.22 -9.13 6.12
N GLN A 212 4.64 -10.03 5.24
CA GLN A 212 4.25 -10.10 3.83
C GLN A 212 2.74 -10.30 3.70
N PHE A 213 2.13 -11.09 4.58
CA PHE A 213 0.67 -11.25 4.60
C PHE A 213 0.00 -9.92 4.91
N CYS A 214 0.45 -9.22 5.96
CA CYS A 214 -0.10 -7.92 6.34
C CYS A 214 0.04 -6.88 5.22
N GLN A 215 1.15 -6.88 4.49
CA GLN A 215 1.35 -5.99 3.33
C GLN A 215 0.37 -6.30 2.20
N LEU A 216 0.17 -7.58 1.88
CA LEU A 216 -0.76 -8.01 0.82
C LEU A 216 -2.24 -7.78 1.17
N PHE A 217 -2.56 -7.78 2.47
CA PHE A 217 -3.91 -7.57 3.02
C PHE A 217 -4.16 -6.14 3.52
N LEU A 218 -3.28 -5.18 3.25
CA LEU A 218 -3.50 -3.78 3.61
C LEU A 218 -4.73 -3.19 2.87
N LYS A 219 -4.91 -3.56 1.61
CA LYS A 219 -6.09 -3.23 0.78
C LYS A 219 -6.55 -4.48 0.03
N PRO A 220 -7.28 -5.39 0.68
CA PRO A 220 -7.70 -6.62 0.05
C PRO A 220 -8.85 -6.35 -0.94
N ASN A 221 -8.88 -7.12 -2.01
CA ASN A 221 -10.01 -7.18 -2.94
C ASN A 221 -10.87 -8.41 -2.62
N LYS A 222 -12.03 -8.51 -3.27
CA LYS A 222 -12.94 -9.65 -3.13
C LYS A 222 -12.25 -10.99 -3.42
N GLU A 223 -11.51 -11.08 -4.52
CA GLU A 223 -10.85 -12.32 -4.97
C GLU A 223 -9.82 -12.84 -3.95
N LYS A 224 -9.03 -11.95 -3.34
CA LYS A 224 -8.07 -12.31 -2.29
C LYS A 224 -8.77 -12.86 -1.05
N ILE A 225 -9.92 -12.30 -0.67
CA ILE A 225 -10.71 -12.78 0.47
C ILE A 225 -11.35 -14.12 0.15
N ASP A 226 -11.93 -14.28 -1.05
CA ASP A 226 -12.52 -15.54 -1.51
C ASP A 226 -11.47 -16.67 -1.49
N PHE A 227 -10.27 -16.42 -2.02
CA PHE A 227 -9.18 -17.40 -1.98
C PHE A 227 -8.72 -17.72 -0.55
N LEU A 228 -8.61 -16.71 0.33
CA LEU A 228 -8.28 -16.95 1.74
C LEU A 228 -9.30 -17.86 2.42
N LEU A 229 -10.60 -17.63 2.18
CA LEU A 229 -11.69 -18.44 2.73
C LEU A 229 -11.66 -19.87 2.16
N GLU A 230 -11.35 -20.03 0.87
CA GLU A 230 -11.12 -21.34 0.25
C GLU A 230 -9.98 -22.10 0.95
N VAL A 231 -8.82 -21.46 1.13
CA VAL A 231 -7.66 -22.07 1.80
C VAL A 231 -7.99 -22.44 3.25
N CYS A 232 -8.64 -21.55 3.99
CA CYS A 232 -9.04 -21.82 5.38
C CYS A 232 -9.99 -23.03 5.47
N SER A 233 -10.91 -23.16 4.51
CA SER A 233 -11.90 -24.24 4.47
C SER A 233 -11.28 -25.57 4.07
N ARG A 234 -10.32 -25.58 3.15
CA ARG A 234 -9.60 -26.79 2.75
C ARG A 234 -8.59 -27.25 3.80
N SER A 235 -8.05 -26.35 4.61
CA SER A 235 -7.01 -26.66 5.60
C SER A 235 -7.56 -27.21 6.92
N ILE A 236 -8.88 -27.14 7.16
CA ILE A 236 -9.52 -27.72 8.35
C ILE A 236 -10.68 -28.61 7.91
N ASN A 237 -10.59 -29.90 8.25
CA ASN A 237 -11.75 -30.76 8.23
C ASN A 237 -12.57 -30.54 9.52
N LEU A 238 -13.67 -29.78 9.42
CA LEU A 238 -14.50 -29.39 10.57
C LEU A 238 -15.08 -30.58 11.36
N GLU A 239 -15.26 -31.73 10.72
CA GLU A 239 -15.84 -32.92 11.34
C GLU A 239 -14.82 -33.68 12.21
N THR A 240 -13.55 -33.70 11.79
CA THR A 240 -12.48 -34.48 12.45
C THR A 240 -11.46 -33.62 13.19
N ALA A 241 -11.43 -32.31 12.96
CA ALA A 241 -10.45 -31.41 13.56
C ALA A 241 -10.64 -31.24 15.08
N SER A 242 -9.50 -31.13 15.77
CA SER A 242 -9.46 -30.87 17.20
C SER A 242 -10.04 -29.50 17.56
N GLU A 243 -10.58 -29.41 18.78
CA GLU A 243 -11.19 -28.17 19.29
C GLU A 243 -10.17 -27.02 19.44
N SER A 244 -8.87 -27.34 19.55
CA SER A 244 -7.81 -26.34 19.57
C SER A 244 -7.59 -25.72 18.19
N LEU A 245 -7.59 -26.51 17.12
CA LEU A 245 -7.44 -26.01 15.74
C LEU A 245 -8.63 -25.12 15.34
N LYS A 246 -9.85 -25.56 15.69
CA LYS A 246 -11.08 -24.76 15.48
C LYS A 246 -10.99 -23.39 16.14
N ARG A 247 -10.53 -23.34 17.40
CA ARG A 247 -10.33 -22.08 18.13
C ARG A 247 -9.27 -21.17 17.50
N LYS A 248 -8.13 -21.72 17.05
CA LYS A 248 -7.09 -20.93 16.38
C LYS A 248 -7.61 -20.29 15.09
N MET A 249 -8.34 -21.05 14.27
CA MET A 249 -8.94 -20.51 13.04
C MET A 249 -10.03 -19.47 13.32
N ALA A 250 -10.91 -19.73 14.30
CA ALA A 250 -11.92 -18.77 14.70
C ALA A 250 -11.29 -17.43 15.15
N ALA A 251 -10.23 -17.49 15.96
CA ALA A 251 -9.49 -16.32 16.41
C ALA A 251 -8.83 -15.56 15.25
N PHE A 252 -8.24 -16.28 14.29
CA PHE A 252 -7.65 -15.69 13.10
C PHE A 252 -8.69 -14.92 12.26
N LEU A 253 -9.80 -15.55 11.92
CA LEU A 253 -10.86 -14.91 11.11
C LEU A 253 -11.49 -13.72 11.84
N LYS A 254 -11.67 -13.82 13.17
CA LYS A 254 -12.15 -12.71 13.99
C LYS A 254 -11.19 -11.52 13.95
N ASN A 255 -9.90 -11.76 14.14
CA ASN A 255 -8.88 -10.71 14.11
C ASN A 255 -8.72 -10.10 12.71
N LEU A 256 -8.86 -10.90 11.66
CA LEU A 256 -8.89 -10.41 10.29
C LEU A 256 -10.04 -9.43 10.08
N CYS A 257 -11.26 -9.77 10.50
CA CYS A 257 -12.41 -8.87 10.40
C CYS A 257 -12.21 -7.55 11.14
N LEU A 258 -11.52 -7.56 12.29
CA LEU A 258 -11.19 -6.33 13.04
C LEU A 258 -10.20 -5.42 12.29
N GLY A 259 -9.36 -5.99 11.42
CA GLY A 259 -8.39 -5.26 10.61
C GLY A 259 -8.99 -4.58 9.37
N LEU A 260 -10.16 -5.02 8.91
CA LEU A 260 -10.77 -4.53 7.66
C LEU A 260 -11.61 -3.26 7.89
N GLU A 261 -11.33 -2.21 7.12
CA GLU A 261 -12.12 -0.97 7.15
C GLU A 261 -13.43 -1.08 6.36
N ASP A 262 -13.41 -1.84 5.26
CA ASP A 262 -14.57 -2.02 4.40
C ASP A 262 -15.54 -3.06 4.97
N LEU A 263 -16.73 -2.59 5.33
CA LEU A 263 -17.80 -3.41 5.88
C LEU A 263 -18.30 -4.46 4.87
N GLN A 264 -18.16 -4.23 3.56
CA GLN A 264 -18.57 -5.21 2.54
C GLN A 264 -17.72 -6.48 2.61
N LEU A 265 -16.41 -6.35 2.79
CA LEU A 265 -15.49 -7.47 2.95
C LEU A 265 -15.74 -8.21 4.27
N VAL A 266 -16.04 -7.48 5.34
CA VAL A 266 -16.43 -8.08 6.62
C VAL A 266 -17.71 -8.90 6.47
N PHE A 267 -18.71 -8.40 5.72
CA PHE A 267 -19.94 -9.15 5.48
C PHE A 267 -19.68 -10.44 4.68
N MET A 268 -18.84 -10.37 3.66
CA MET A 268 -18.42 -11.53 2.87
C MET A 268 -17.82 -12.63 3.77
N ILE A 269 -16.86 -12.28 4.63
CA ILE A 269 -16.28 -13.23 5.60
C ILE A 269 -17.34 -13.77 6.56
N SER A 270 -18.19 -12.90 7.10
CA SER A 270 -19.20 -13.28 8.09
C SER A 270 -20.29 -14.21 7.53
N SER A 271 -20.57 -14.12 6.22
CA SER A 271 -21.52 -14.96 5.51
C SER A 271 -20.96 -16.33 5.13
N HIS A 272 -19.65 -16.52 5.21
CA HIS A 272 -19.01 -17.76 4.79
C HIS A 272 -19.31 -18.90 5.77
N GLU A 273 -19.59 -20.10 5.24
CA GLU A 273 -20.00 -21.28 6.01
C GLU A 273 -19.01 -21.63 7.14
N LEU A 274 -17.71 -21.54 6.86
CA LEU A 274 -16.64 -21.74 7.84
C LEU A 274 -16.79 -20.81 9.05
N PHE A 275 -17.05 -19.52 8.81
CA PHE A 275 -17.16 -18.51 9.86
C PHE A 275 -18.40 -18.75 10.73
N ILE A 276 -19.50 -19.16 10.09
CA ILE A 276 -20.76 -19.52 10.74
C ILE A 276 -20.60 -20.74 11.64
N LYS A 277 -19.85 -21.75 11.21
CA LYS A 277 -19.62 -22.98 11.98
C LYS A 277 -18.60 -22.82 13.12
N LEU A 278 -17.62 -21.93 12.94
CA LEU A 278 -16.52 -21.76 13.91
C LEU A 278 -16.84 -20.77 15.05
N LEU A 279 -17.61 -19.71 14.78
CA LEU A 279 -17.95 -18.71 15.80
C LEU A 279 -19.39 -18.89 16.30
N LYS A 280 -19.58 -18.66 17.61
CA LYS A 280 -20.92 -18.63 18.23
C LYS A 280 -21.73 -17.43 17.75
N ASP A 281 -23.04 -17.57 17.71
CA ASP A 281 -23.95 -16.51 17.23
C ASP A 281 -23.76 -15.17 17.97
N ASP A 282 -23.58 -15.21 19.28
CA ASP A 282 -23.37 -14.01 20.10
C ASP A 282 -22.06 -13.28 19.78
N GLU A 283 -20.98 -14.04 19.52
CA GLU A 283 -19.68 -13.45 19.17
C GLU A 283 -19.73 -12.79 17.79
N ARG A 284 -20.48 -13.37 16.85
CA ARG A 284 -20.69 -12.79 15.51
C ARG A 284 -21.48 -11.48 15.59
N LYS A 285 -22.56 -11.46 16.36
CA LYS A 285 -23.37 -10.24 16.58
C LYS A 285 -22.52 -9.13 17.21
N LEU A 286 -21.72 -9.46 18.23
CA LEU A 286 -20.83 -8.50 18.88
C LEU A 286 -19.79 -7.94 17.91
N LEU A 287 -19.19 -8.80 17.08
CA LEU A 287 -18.21 -8.37 16.07
C LEU A 287 -18.83 -7.42 15.04
N VAL A 288 -19.99 -7.78 14.48
CA VAL A 288 -20.68 -6.92 13.49
C VAL A 288 -21.10 -5.59 14.10
N ASP A 289 -21.57 -5.57 15.36
CA ASP A 289 -21.90 -4.34 16.07
C ASP A 289 -20.67 -3.45 16.30
N GLN A 290 -19.53 -4.03 16.71
CA GLN A 290 -18.26 -3.31 16.85
C GLN A 290 -17.81 -2.69 15.52
N MET A 291 -17.91 -3.43 14.41
CA MET A 291 -17.53 -2.92 13.09
C MET A 291 -18.48 -1.81 12.61
N ARG A 292 -19.79 -1.92 12.84
CA ARG A 292 -20.75 -0.85 12.51
C ARG A 292 -20.51 0.41 13.33
N LYS A 293 -20.15 0.27 14.62
CA LYS A 293 -19.82 1.39 15.51
C LYS A 293 -18.56 2.14 15.07
N ARG A 294 -17.57 1.44 14.51
CA ARG A 294 -16.34 2.05 13.99
C ARG A 294 -16.60 2.98 12.80
N SER A 295 -17.62 2.71 11.98
CA SER A 295 -17.97 3.48 10.79
C SER A 295 -19.37 4.12 10.90
N LEU A 296 -19.67 4.79 12.03
CA LEU A 296 -20.99 5.36 12.24
C LEU A 296 -21.26 6.52 11.26
N ARG A 297 -22.30 6.40 10.43
CA ARG A 297 -22.83 7.51 9.63
C ARG A 297 -24.05 8.10 10.35
N ILE A 298 -23.93 9.32 10.82
CA ILE A 298 -25.01 10.06 11.48
C ILE A 298 -25.58 11.07 10.49
N ASN A 299 -26.90 11.08 10.31
CA ASN A 299 -27.59 12.10 9.53
C ASN A 299 -28.00 13.24 10.46
N LEU A 300 -27.47 14.44 10.23
CA LEU A 300 -27.83 15.65 10.98
C LEU A 300 -28.81 16.51 10.16
N SER A 301 -29.71 17.22 10.84
CA SER A 301 -30.59 18.19 10.18
C SER A 301 -29.84 19.50 9.92
N THR A 302 -29.96 20.03 8.70
CA THR A 302 -29.38 21.32 8.29
C THR A 302 -30.36 22.48 8.35
N LYS A 303 -31.67 22.20 8.56
CA LYS A 303 -32.71 23.24 8.57
C LYS A 303 -32.78 23.93 9.93
N PRO A 304 -32.78 25.27 9.99
CA PRO A 304 -33.01 26.00 11.23
C PRO A 304 -34.44 25.74 11.74
N VAL A 305 -34.62 25.80 13.06
CA VAL A 305 -35.93 25.58 13.70
C VAL A 305 -36.81 26.81 13.46
N THR A 306 -37.74 26.73 12.52
CA THR A 306 -38.76 27.74 12.28
C THR A 306 -40.04 27.35 13.03
N SER A 307 -40.23 27.83 14.27
CA SER A 307 -41.40 27.49 15.10
C SER A 307 -42.64 28.36 14.84
N PHE A 308 -42.75 28.95 13.64
CA PHE A 308 -43.88 29.82 13.28
C PHE A 308 -44.95 29.03 12.54
N TYR A 309 -46.23 29.36 12.77
CA TYR A 309 -47.36 28.77 12.06
C TYR A 309 -47.47 29.36 10.65
N ASP A 310 -47.82 28.57 9.64
CA ASP A 310 -47.81 28.98 8.23
C ASP A 310 -48.86 30.04 7.86
N ILE A 311 -49.92 30.20 8.66
CA ILE A 311 -50.99 31.18 8.42
C ILE A 311 -51.29 31.92 9.73
N PRO A 312 -50.53 32.98 10.06
CA PRO A 312 -50.85 33.82 11.21
C PRO A 312 -52.11 34.64 10.93
N ALA A 313 -53.04 34.69 11.89
CA ALA A 313 -54.28 35.45 11.78
C ALA A 313 -54.09 36.99 11.75
N SER A 314 -52.87 37.48 11.94
CA SER A 314 -52.56 38.91 12.02
C SER A 314 -51.48 39.31 11.02
N ALA A 315 -51.70 40.46 10.35
CA ALA A 315 -50.78 40.98 9.33
C ALA A 315 -49.40 41.32 9.91
N SER A 316 -49.31 41.79 11.16
CA SER A 316 -48.05 42.10 11.83
C SER A 316 -47.18 40.87 12.08
N VAL A 317 -47.80 39.74 12.48
CA VAL A 317 -47.09 38.47 12.66
C VAL A 317 -46.67 37.89 11.31
N ASN A 318 -47.48 38.03 10.26
CA ASN A 318 -47.10 37.62 8.91
C ASN A 318 -45.87 38.40 8.41
N ILE A 319 -45.88 39.73 8.57
CA ILE A 319 -44.74 40.59 8.20
C ILE A 319 -43.50 40.19 9.00
N GLY A 320 -43.60 39.99 10.32
CA GLY A 320 -42.46 39.55 11.14
C GLY A 320 -41.93 38.16 10.75
N GLN A 321 -42.81 37.24 10.35
CA GLN A 321 -42.42 35.91 9.87
C GLN A 321 -41.71 35.98 8.52
N LEU A 322 -42.19 36.80 7.58
CA LEU A 322 -41.54 37.04 6.29
C LEU A 322 -40.19 37.74 6.48
N GLU A 323 -40.09 38.75 7.36
CA GLU A 323 -38.82 39.39 7.72
C GLU A 323 -37.84 38.37 8.32
N HIS A 324 -38.30 37.48 9.20
CA HIS A 324 -37.47 36.42 9.77
C HIS A 324 -37.01 35.40 8.72
N GLN A 325 -37.91 34.96 7.84
CA GLN A 325 -37.57 34.08 6.71
C GLN A 325 -36.56 34.74 5.76
N LEU A 326 -36.68 36.05 5.53
CA LEU A 326 -35.74 36.83 4.72
C LEU A 326 -34.35 36.86 5.36
N ILE A 327 -34.26 36.97 6.69
CA ILE A 327 -32.98 36.90 7.40
C ILE A 327 -32.32 35.53 7.20
N LEU A 328 -33.08 34.45 7.40
CA LEU A 328 -32.58 33.07 7.31
C LEU A 328 -32.34 32.58 5.87
N SER A 329 -33.02 33.17 4.88
CA SER A 329 -32.90 32.73 3.50
C SER A 329 -31.56 33.12 2.88
N VAL A 330 -30.99 32.18 2.14
CA VAL A 330 -29.73 32.34 1.40
C VAL A 330 -29.95 32.23 -0.12
N ASP A 331 -31.06 31.63 -0.54
CA ASP A 331 -31.41 31.49 -1.96
C ASP A 331 -31.88 32.83 -2.56
N PRO A 332 -31.22 33.36 -3.60
CA PRO A 332 -31.59 34.62 -4.23
C PRO A 332 -33.03 34.64 -4.76
N TRP A 333 -33.54 33.50 -5.23
CA TRP A 333 -34.92 33.44 -5.72
C TRP A 333 -35.92 33.61 -4.57
N ARG A 334 -35.72 32.89 -3.46
CA ARG A 334 -36.58 33.02 -2.28
C ARG A 334 -36.50 34.41 -1.66
N ILE A 335 -35.31 35.01 -1.60
CA ILE A 335 -35.11 36.40 -1.15
C ILE A 335 -35.96 37.37 -2.00
N ARG A 336 -35.90 37.24 -3.33
CA ARG A 336 -36.69 38.07 -4.25
C ARG A 336 -38.20 37.93 -4.03
N GLN A 337 -38.69 36.69 -3.89
CA GLN A 337 -40.12 36.44 -3.65
C GLN A 337 -40.61 37.09 -2.35
N ILE A 338 -39.88 36.90 -1.25
CA ILE A 338 -40.24 37.48 0.04
C ILE A 338 -40.24 39.01 -0.03
N LEU A 339 -39.26 39.61 -0.71
CA LEU A 339 -39.21 41.07 -0.86
C LEU A 339 -40.35 41.64 -1.71
N ILE A 340 -40.75 40.96 -2.79
CA ILE A 340 -41.93 41.34 -3.59
C ILE A 340 -43.20 41.26 -2.73
N GLU A 341 -43.37 40.20 -1.96
CA GLU A 341 -44.52 40.00 -1.06
C GLU A 341 -44.58 41.10 0.02
N LEU A 342 -43.46 41.40 0.68
CA LEU A 342 -43.35 42.44 1.70
C LEU A 342 -43.68 43.84 1.14
N HIS A 343 -43.16 44.19 -0.04
CA HIS A 343 -43.49 45.47 -0.71
C HIS A 343 -44.93 45.52 -1.23
N GLY A 344 -45.54 44.38 -1.56
CA GLY A 344 -46.96 44.31 -1.93
C GLY A 344 -47.90 44.49 -0.74
N MET A 345 -47.48 44.10 0.47
CA MET A 345 -48.27 44.18 1.69
C MET A 345 -48.09 45.50 2.47
N THR A 346 -47.03 46.27 2.21
CA THR A 346 -46.69 47.50 2.95
C THR A 346 -46.48 48.68 2.01
N SER A 347 -46.91 49.88 2.40
CA SER A 347 -46.69 51.10 1.61
C SER A 347 -45.30 51.66 1.86
N GLU A 348 -44.42 51.60 0.85
CA GLU A 348 -43.10 52.27 0.77
C GLU A 348 -42.16 52.13 1.98
N ARG A 349 -42.29 51.05 2.76
CA ARG A 349 -41.34 50.72 3.82
C ARG A 349 -40.03 50.18 3.22
N GLN A 350 -38.91 50.54 3.84
CA GLN A 350 -37.59 50.02 3.49
C GLN A 350 -37.27 48.77 4.31
N PHE A 351 -36.81 47.71 3.63
CA PHE A 351 -36.53 46.39 4.20
C PHE A 351 -35.03 46.04 4.20
N TRP A 352 -34.19 46.87 3.58
CA TRP A 352 -32.73 46.67 3.62
C TRP A 352 -32.10 46.87 5.01
N THR A 353 -32.78 47.55 5.94
CA THR A 353 -32.31 47.85 7.32
C THR A 353 -32.77 46.83 8.38
N ILE A 354 -33.44 45.74 8.01
CA ILE A 354 -34.00 44.76 8.98
C ILE A 354 -32.91 44.15 9.87
N SER A 355 -31.71 43.95 9.34
CA SER A 355 -30.59 43.35 10.05
C SER A 355 -29.42 44.32 10.14
N ASN A 356 -28.98 44.60 11.37
CA ASN A 356 -27.78 45.40 11.63
C ASN A 356 -26.47 44.68 11.25
N LYS A 357 -26.52 43.37 10.97
CA LYS A 357 -25.35 42.58 10.56
C LYS A 357 -25.06 42.66 9.05
N TRP A 358 -25.96 43.27 8.29
CA TRP A 358 -25.81 43.43 6.84
C TRP A 358 -25.00 44.69 6.53
N GLU A 359 -23.69 44.57 6.65
CA GLU A 359 -22.76 45.65 6.39
C GLU A 359 -22.32 45.64 4.93
N VAL A 360 -22.74 46.68 4.19
CA VAL A 360 -22.23 46.96 2.85
C VAL A 360 -21.23 48.12 2.96
N PRO A 361 -20.03 48.02 2.36
CA PRO A 361 -19.07 49.12 2.37
C PRO A 361 -19.70 50.43 1.87
N ASN A 362 -19.47 51.54 2.59
CA ASN A 362 -20.00 52.88 2.26
C ASN A 362 -19.69 53.33 0.81
N VAL A 363 -18.57 52.84 0.29
CA VAL A 363 -18.09 53.00 -1.09
C VAL A 363 -19.15 52.57 -2.12
N TYR A 364 -19.90 51.50 -1.83
CA TYR A 364 -20.99 51.00 -2.66
C TYR A 364 -22.36 51.45 -2.17
N GLY A 365 -22.53 51.60 -0.86
CA GLY A 365 -23.79 52.00 -0.24
C GLY A 365 -24.39 53.25 -0.87
N ASN A 366 -23.57 54.30 -1.09
CA ASN A 366 -24.04 55.55 -1.71
C ASN A 366 -24.54 55.36 -3.15
N VAL A 367 -23.96 54.42 -3.92
CA VAL A 367 -24.38 54.15 -5.31
C VAL A 367 -25.67 53.34 -5.33
N ILE A 368 -25.79 52.36 -4.43
CA ILE A 368 -26.99 51.52 -4.31
C ILE A 368 -28.18 52.33 -3.80
N LEU A 369 -27.99 53.19 -2.80
CA LEU A 369 -29.05 54.03 -2.25
C LEU A 369 -29.57 55.10 -3.22
N GLY A 370 -28.83 55.39 -4.30
CA GLY A 370 -29.26 56.29 -5.38
C GLY A 370 -30.30 55.70 -6.35
N ILE A 371 -30.67 54.42 -6.21
CA ILE A 371 -31.69 53.77 -7.03
C ILE A 371 -33.09 54.30 -6.65
N LYS A 372 -33.86 54.74 -7.65
CA LYS A 372 -35.19 55.35 -7.47
C LYS A 372 -36.28 54.36 -7.07
N ASP A 373 -36.22 53.13 -7.62
CA ASP A 373 -37.19 52.10 -7.27
C ASP A 373 -36.79 51.39 -5.96
N ASN A 374 -37.72 51.40 -5.00
CA ASN A 374 -37.47 50.89 -3.65
C ASN A 374 -37.22 49.37 -3.66
N LEU A 375 -37.94 48.62 -4.49
CA LEU A 375 -37.83 47.15 -4.55
C LEU A 375 -36.45 46.72 -5.10
N THR A 376 -36.03 47.29 -6.23
CA THR A 376 -34.72 47.00 -6.82
C THR A 376 -33.58 47.47 -5.93
N ARG A 377 -33.71 48.62 -5.27
CA ARG A 377 -32.73 49.10 -4.29
C ARG A 377 -32.54 48.08 -3.16
N ASP A 378 -33.63 47.65 -2.55
CA ASP A 378 -33.59 46.74 -1.40
C ASP A 378 -33.08 45.36 -1.80
N LEU A 379 -33.48 44.86 -2.97
CA LEU A 379 -33.01 43.58 -3.50
C LEU A 379 -31.50 43.59 -3.77
N VAL A 380 -30.98 44.63 -4.44
CA VAL A 380 -29.54 44.76 -4.71
C VAL A 380 -28.75 44.88 -3.41
N TYR A 381 -29.23 45.69 -2.46
CA TYR A 381 -28.56 45.85 -1.16
C TYR A 381 -28.48 44.51 -0.40
N ILE A 382 -29.60 43.78 -0.32
CA ILE A 382 -29.67 42.52 0.43
C ILE A 382 -28.84 41.42 -0.23
N LEU A 383 -28.88 41.28 -1.56
CA LEU A 383 -28.06 40.30 -2.28
C LEU A 383 -26.56 40.60 -2.11
N MET A 384 -26.17 41.87 -2.20
CA MET A 384 -24.78 42.30 -2.00
C MET A 384 -24.33 42.06 -0.55
N ALA A 385 -25.11 42.47 0.43
CA ALA A 385 -24.78 42.30 1.85
C ALA A 385 -24.67 40.82 2.24
N LYS A 386 -25.62 39.98 1.81
CA LYS A 386 -25.59 38.54 2.06
C LYS A 386 -24.43 37.87 1.32
N GLY A 387 -24.14 38.26 0.08
CA GLY A 387 -23.00 37.75 -0.67
C GLY A 387 -21.66 38.06 0.01
N LEU A 388 -21.47 39.30 0.47
CA LEU A 388 -20.29 39.71 1.25
C LEU A 388 -20.21 38.96 2.60
N HIS A 389 -21.33 38.78 3.29
CA HIS A 389 -21.38 37.99 4.52
C HIS A 389 -20.99 36.52 4.28
N CYS A 390 -21.52 35.90 3.21
CA CYS A 390 -21.16 34.56 2.78
C CYS A 390 -19.66 34.44 2.46
N CYS A 391 -19.07 35.45 1.81
CA CYS A 391 -17.61 35.50 1.59
C CYS A 391 -16.83 35.51 2.92
N ALA A 392 -17.27 36.32 3.90
CA ALA A 392 -16.60 36.43 5.19
C ALA A 392 -16.63 35.11 6.00
N ILE A 393 -17.72 34.34 5.91
CA ILE A 393 -17.85 33.03 6.55
C ILE A 393 -17.27 31.87 5.72
N LYS A 394 -16.65 32.16 4.57
CA LYS A 394 -16.11 31.18 3.61
C LYS A 394 -17.16 30.26 2.97
N ASP A 395 -18.40 30.71 2.88
CA ASP A 395 -19.46 30.02 2.14
C ASP A 395 -19.51 30.52 0.69
N PHE A 396 -18.51 30.10 -0.10
CA PHE A 396 -18.31 30.60 -1.46
C PHE A 396 -19.38 30.12 -2.44
N VAL A 397 -19.99 28.96 -2.19
CA VAL A 397 -21.02 28.37 -3.06
C VAL A 397 -22.24 29.29 -3.12
N HIS A 398 -22.76 29.67 -1.95
CA HIS A 398 -23.90 30.57 -1.87
C HIS A 398 -23.55 32.01 -2.25
N ALA A 399 -22.34 32.49 -1.89
CA ALA A 399 -21.87 33.81 -2.32
C ALA A 399 -21.89 33.96 -3.85
N LYS A 400 -21.46 32.92 -4.57
CA LYS A 400 -21.44 32.92 -6.05
C LYS A 400 -22.84 33.01 -6.64
N GLN A 401 -23.79 32.26 -6.09
CA GLN A 401 -25.19 32.30 -6.53
C GLN A 401 -25.81 33.68 -6.29
N LEU A 402 -25.58 34.26 -5.11
CA LEU A 402 -26.07 35.60 -4.75
C LEU A 402 -25.48 36.70 -5.65
N PHE A 403 -24.16 36.68 -5.89
CA PHE A 403 -23.51 37.65 -6.76
C PHE A 403 -23.89 37.47 -8.23
N ALA A 404 -24.07 36.25 -8.72
CA ALA A 404 -24.55 36.00 -10.07
C ALA A 404 -25.98 36.56 -10.28
N ALA A 405 -26.89 36.27 -9.35
CA ALA A 405 -28.26 36.80 -9.41
C ALA A 405 -28.29 38.33 -9.31
N CYS A 406 -27.44 38.93 -8.47
CA CYS A 406 -27.31 40.38 -8.37
C CYS A 406 -26.72 40.99 -9.66
N LEU A 407 -25.71 40.35 -10.25
CA LEU A 407 -25.11 40.79 -11.51
C LEU A 407 -26.14 40.76 -12.66
N GLU A 408 -26.91 39.68 -12.78
CA GLU A 408 -27.98 39.55 -13.77
C GLU A 408 -28.99 40.70 -13.62
N LEU A 409 -29.49 40.94 -12.41
CA LEU A 409 -30.42 42.04 -12.11
C LEU A 409 -29.84 43.41 -12.49
N VAL A 410 -28.57 43.66 -12.16
CA VAL A 410 -27.93 44.96 -12.34
C VAL A 410 -27.55 45.23 -13.80
N THR A 411 -27.34 44.19 -14.62
CA THR A 411 -27.01 44.35 -16.04
C THR A 411 -28.07 45.09 -16.83
N GLU A 412 -29.32 45.07 -16.37
CA GLU A 412 -30.46 45.70 -17.05
C GLU A 412 -30.50 47.23 -16.87
N PHE A 413 -29.97 47.78 -15.78
CA PHE A 413 -30.24 49.18 -15.42
C PHE A 413 -29.02 50.03 -15.03
N SER A 414 -27.87 49.45 -14.66
CA SER A 414 -26.71 50.25 -14.23
C SER A 414 -25.35 49.64 -14.62
N PRO A 415 -24.62 50.23 -15.59
CA PRO A 415 -23.27 49.77 -15.93
C PRO A 415 -22.26 49.98 -14.80
N LYS A 416 -22.48 50.98 -13.94
CA LYS A 416 -21.61 51.26 -12.78
C LYS A 416 -21.70 50.16 -11.72
N LEU A 417 -22.92 49.78 -11.34
CA LEU A 417 -23.12 48.68 -10.38
C LEU A 417 -22.74 47.34 -11.01
N ARG A 418 -22.93 47.16 -12.32
CA ARG A 418 -22.51 45.94 -13.04
C ARG A 418 -21.02 45.71 -12.85
N GLN A 419 -20.20 46.75 -13.04
CA GLN A 419 -18.76 46.63 -12.83
C GLN A 419 -18.38 46.40 -11.36
N VAL A 420 -19.09 47.02 -10.40
CA VAL A 420 -18.89 46.73 -8.96
C VAL A 420 -19.11 45.24 -8.69
N MET A 421 -20.19 44.66 -9.20
CA MET A 421 -20.47 43.23 -9.06
C MET A 421 -19.43 42.35 -9.74
N LEU A 422 -18.93 42.73 -10.92
CA LEU A 422 -17.84 42.00 -11.58
C LEU A 422 -16.55 42.01 -10.75
N ASN A 423 -16.23 43.12 -10.09
CA ASN A 423 -15.05 43.23 -9.23
C ASN A 423 -15.18 42.36 -7.97
N GLU A 424 -16.35 42.34 -7.33
CA GLU A 424 -16.58 41.46 -6.16
C GLU A 424 -16.63 39.98 -6.55
N MET A 425 -17.15 39.65 -7.74
CA MET A 425 -17.13 38.29 -8.24
C MET A 425 -15.71 37.82 -8.60
N LEU A 426 -14.85 38.72 -9.10
CA LEU A 426 -13.42 38.44 -9.27
C LEU A 426 -12.76 38.13 -7.92
N LEU A 427 -13.01 38.94 -6.90
CA LEU A 427 -12.46 38.70 -5.56
C LEU A 427 -12.96 37.36 -4.97
N LEU A 428 -14.24 37.04 -5.17
CA LEU A 428 -14.80 35.75 -4.77
C LEU A 428 -14.09 34.58 -5.46
N ASP A 429 -13.84 34.67 -6.76
CA ASP A 429 -13.11 33.64 -7.50
C ASP A 429 -11.68 33.46 -6.97
N ILE A 430 -10.98 34.55 -6.60
CA ILE A 430 -9.67 34.51 -5.93
C ILE A 430 -9.77 33.77 -4.60
N TYR A 431 -10.68 34.16 -3.70
CA TYR A 431 -10.84 33.51 -2.41
C TYR A 431 -11.23 32.04 -2.52
N THR A 432 -12.07 31.69 -3.49
CA THR A 432 -12.46 30.30 -3.75
C THR A 432 -11.26 29.48 -4.19
N HIS A 433 -10.40 30.05 -5.04
CA HIS A 433 -9.18 29.40 -5.49
C HIS A 433 -8.19 29.21 -4.33
N GLU A 434 -7.90 30.28 -3.58
CA GLU A 434 -6.96 30.24 -2.45
C GLU A 434 -7.40 29.28 -1.34
N ALA A 435 -8.69 29.25 -1.01
CA ALA A 435 -9.22 28.41 0.06
C ALA A 435 -9.36 26.93 -0.33
N GLY A 436 -9.50 26.63 -1.62
CA GLY A 436 -9.67 25.26 -2.13
C GLY A 436 -8.40 24.70 -2.77
N ALA A 437 -8.17 25.06 -4.03
CA ALA A 437 -7.11 24.53 -4.88
C ALA A 437 -5.70 25.07 -4.53
N GLY A 438 -5.64 26.28 -3.96
CA GLY A 438 -4.39 26.93 -3.55
C GLY A 438 -3.64 26.18 -2.45
N ALA A 439 -4.37 25.55 -1.51
CA ALA A 439 -3.78 24.72 -0.47
C ALA A 439 -3.14 23.42 -1.00
N ALA A 440 -3.63 22.92 -2.15
CA ALA A 440 -3.09 21.73 -2.81
C ALA A 440 -1.95 22.05 -3.81
N GLY A 441 -1.65 23.34 -4.03
CA GLY A 441 -0.60 23.79 -4.96
C GLY A 441 -0.98 23.67 -6.44
N GLU A 442 -2.27 23.49 -6.75
CA GLU A 442 -2.75 23.48 -8.15
C GLU A 442 -2.68 24.89 -8.72
N ARG A 443 -2.05 25.04 -9.90
CA ARG A 443 -1.88 26.34 -10.54
C ARG A 443 -3.26 26.92 -10.92
N PRO A 444 -3.49 28.23 -10.70
CA PRO A 444 -4.75 28.86 -11.07
C PRO A 444 -5.04 28.80 -12.57
N PRO A 445 -6.33 28.74 -12.95
CA PRO A 445 -6.72 28.78 -14.34
C PRO A 445 -6.24 30.09 -14.98
N SER A 446 -5.75 30.00 -16.22
CA SER A 446 -5.23 31.16 -16.99
C SER A 446 -6.24 32.29 -17.12
N ASP A 447 -7.52 31.94 -17.15
CA ASP A 447 -8.64 32.89 -17.27
C ASP A 447 -8.81 33.76 -16.02
N LEU A 448 -8.49 33.23 -14.84
CA LEU A 448 -8.51 34.00 -13.60
C LEU A 448 -7.34 34.97 -13.57
N ILE A 449 -6.13 34.50 -13.90
CA ILE A 449 -4.94 35.35 -13.97
C ILE A 449 -5.14 36.49 -14.98
N SER A 450 -5.65 36.21 -16.18
CA SER A 450 -5.89 37.24 -17.19
C SER A 450 -6.94 38.26 -16.76
N ARG A 451 -7.99 37.83 -16.03
CA ARG A 451 -9.01 38.72 -15.47
C ARG A 451 -8.46 39.63 -14.37
N VAL A 452 -7.58 39.12 -13.51
CA VAL A 452 -6.87 39.92 -12.49
C VAL A 452 -5.97 40.97 -13.15
N ARG A 453 -5.17 40.57 -14.15
CA ARG A 453 -4.33 41.51 -14.92
C ARG A 453 -5.16 42.58 -15.62
N GLY A 454 -6.24 42.18 -16.29
CA GLY A 454 -7.17 43.11 -16.95
C GLY A 454 -7.82 44.09 -15.98
N TYR A 455 -8.20 43.65 -14.77
CA TYR A 455 -8.73 44.53 -13.73
C TYR A 455 -7.69 45.57 -13.26
N LEU A 456 -6.43 45.15 -13.08
CA LEU A 456 -5.36 46.04 -12.66
C LEU A 456 -5.02 47.06 -13.77
N GLU A 457 -4.99 46.64 -15.04
CA GLU A 457 -4.64 47.51 -16.19
C GLU A 457 -5.76 48.46 -16.60
N MET A 458 -7.00 47.98 -16.66
CA MET A 458 -8.15 48.74 -17.13
C MET A 458 -8.82 49.49 -15.98
N ARG A 459 -8.25 50.64 -15.62
CA ARG A 459 -8.93 51.57 -14.69
C ARG A 459 -10.04 52.31 -15.42
N VAL A 460 -11.28 51.84 -15.23
CA VAL A 460 -12.46 52.60 -15.68
C VAL A 460 -12.64 53.80 -14.74
N PRO A 461 -12.57 55.05 -15.25
CA PRO A 461 -12.86 56.22 -14.43
C PRO A 461 -14.30 56.18 -13.88
N ASP A 462 -14.54 56.78 -12.71
CA ASP A 462 -15.84 56.92 -12.03
C ASP A 462 -16.42 55.70 -11.29
N ILE A 463 -15.66 54.59 -11.20
CA ILE A 463 -16.05 53.40 -10.45
C ILE A 463 -15.33 53.38 -9.11
N PRO A 464 -16.06 53.27 -7.98
CA PRO A 464 -15.43 53.36 -6.69
C PRO A 464 -14.70 52.04 -6.39
N LEU A 465 -13.37 52.10 -6.28
CA LEU A 465 -12.53 50.92 -6.03
C LEU A 465 -12.39 50.67 -4.54
N ARG A 466 -12.59 49.42 -4.10
CA ARG A 466 -12.25 48.99 -2.75
C ARG A 466 -10.78 48.61 -2.70
N GLN A 467 -10.05 49.21 -1.75
CA GLN A 467 -8.63 48.93 -1.50
C GLN A 467 -8.33 47.43 -1.36
N VAL A 468 -9.23 46.72 -0.66
CA VAL A 468 -9.15 45.27 -0.43
C VAL A 468 -9.11 44.44 -1.73
N ILE A 469 -9.76 44.89 -2.80
CA ILE A 469 -9.72 44.11 -4.05
C ILE A 469 -8.35 44.24 -4.72
N ALA A 470 -7.73 45.42 -4.64
CA ALA A 470 -6.43 45.65 -5.23
C ALA A 470 -5.31 44.91 -4.48
N GLU A 471 -5.34 44.91 -3.14
CA GLU A 471 -4.34 44.19 -2.34
C GLU A 471 -4.40 42.68 -2.57
N GLU A 472 -5.60 42.10 -2.59
CA GLU A 472 -5.81 40.66 -2.80
C GLU A 472 -5.43 40.22 -4.21
N CYS A 473 -5.73 41.03 -5.24
CA CYS A 473 -5.28 40.79 -6.61
C CYS A 473 -3.75 40.76 -6.74
N VAL A 474 -3.05 41.68 -6.07
CA VAL A 474 -1.57 41.70 -6.08
C VAL A 474 -1.00 40.53 -5.30
N ALA A 475 -1.52 40.27 -4.10
CA ALA A 475 -1.09 39.14 -3.27
C ALA A 475 -1.26 37.81 -4.02
N PHE A 476 -2.40 37.63 -4.72
CA PHE A 476 -2.65 36.48 -5.58
C PHE A 476 -1.57 36.31 -6.66
N LEU A 477 -1.30 37.36 -7.46
CA LEU A 477 -0.27 37.28 -8.50
C LEU A 477 1.14 36.98 -7.94
N LEU A 478 1.46 37.56 -6.78
CA LEU A 478 2.75 37.35 -6.12
C LEU A 478 2.89 35.90 -5.63
N ASN A 479 1.87 35.36 -4.97
CA ASN A 479 1.87 34.00 -4.43
C ASN A 479 2.00 32.94 -5.53
N TRP A 480 1.41 33.20 -6.70
CA TRP A 480 1.48 32.30 -7.87
C TRP A 480 2.69 32.53 -8.77
N ARG A 481 3.68 33.32 -8.31
CA ARG A 481 4.96 33.57 -9.00
C ARG A 481 4.78 34.14 -10.41
N GLU A 482 3.79 35.00 -10.61
CA GLU A 482 3.59 35.74 -11.85
C GLU A 482 4.58 36.93 -11.95
N ASN A 483 5.87 36.61 -11.75
CA ASN A 483 6.98 37.55 -11.62
C ASN A 483 7.25 38.31 -12.93
N GLU A 484 7.05 37.65 -14.08
CA GLU A 484 7.21 38.27 -15.40
C GLU A 484 6.27 39.46 -15.58
N TYR A 485 5.03 39.32 -15.10
CA TYR A 485 4.04 40.37 -15.16
C TYR A 485 4.39 41.53 -14.22
N LEU A 486 4.67 41.21 -12.94
CA LEU A 486 4.95 42.18 -11.89
C LEU A 486 6.23 43.00 -12.12
N THR A 487 7.22 42.47 -12.86
CA THR A 487 8.51 43.14 -13.09
C THR A 487 8.67 43.78 -14.46
N MET A 488 8.03 43.25 -15.52
CA MET A 488 8.30 43.68 -16.90
C MET A 488 7.11 44.31 -17.63
N GLN A 489 5.87 44.06 -17.22
CA GLN A 489 4.68 44.42 -18.01
C GLN A 489 3.75 45.43 -17.33
N VAL A 490 4.01 45.84 -16.08
CA VAL A 490 3.14 46.80 -15.39
C VAL A 490 3.29 48.20 -15.98
N PRO A 491 2.20 48.84 -16.44
CA PRO A 491 2.26 50.21 -16.96
C PRO A 491 2.75 51.21 -15.90
N LEU A 492 3.68 52.10 -16.27
CA LEU A 492 4.24 53.14 -15.40
C LEU A 492 3.20 53.98 -14.62
N PRO A 493 2.03 54.35 -15.22
CA PRO A 493 0.97 55.07 -14.49
C PRO A 493 0.35 54.26 -13.35
N LEU A 494 0.34 52.94 -13.46
CA LEU A 494 -0.25 52.04 -12.48
C LEU A 494 0.59 51.97 -11.20
N VAL A 495 1.92 51.86 -11.37
CA VAL A 495 2.93 51.81 -10.30
C VAL A 495 2.99 53.13 -9.53
N GLN A 496 2.79 54.27 -10.21
CA GLN A 496 2.85 55.58 -9.56
C GLN A 496 1.61 55.92 -8.72
N THR A 497 0.48 55.25 -8.97
CA THR A 497 -0.81 55.62 -8.38
C THR A 497 -1.37 54.61 -7.39
N ASN A 498 -0.93 53.34 -7.44
CA ASN A 498 -1.35 52.33 -6.47
C ASN A 498 -0.14 51.81 -5.69
N PRO A 499 -0.04 52.10 -4.37
CA PRO A 499 1.11 51.71 -3.55
C PRO A 499 1.22 50.20 -3.32
N TYR A 500 0.17 49.42 -3.61
CA TYR A 500 0.22 47.96 -3.50
C TYR A 500 0.82 47.28 -4.72
N VAL A 501 0.67 47.90 -5.90
CA VAL A 501 1.22 47.39 -7.16
C VAL A 501 2.73 47.68 -7.24
N LYS A 502 3.18 48.77 -6.62
CA LYS A 502 4.59 49.11 -6.44
C LYS A 502 5.20 48.28 -5.32
#